data_AF-X1IDQ4-F1
#
_entry.id   AF-X1IDQ4-F1
#
_cell.length_a   1.000
_cell.length_b   1.000
_cell.length_c   1.000
_cell.angle_alpha   90.00
_cell.angle_beta   90.00
_cell.angle_gamma   90.00
#
_symmetry.space_group_name_H-M   'P 1'
#
loop_
_entity.id
_entity.type
_entity.pdbx_description
1 polymer ?
#
loop_
_entity_poly.entity_id
_entity_poly.type
_entity_poly.pdbx_seq_one_letter_code
_entity_poly.pdbx_strand_id
1 'polypeptide(L)' 'VMAQLALDIPYGIGVVAMILVLVGGHGFNIAINALGAFVHTLRLQYAEFFPKFFIGGGRAFEPLSKKYKHIYIGK' A
#
# COMPACT_ATOMS: atom_id res chain seq x y z
N VAL A 1 -41.31 -8.31 7.46
CA VAL A 1 -41.31 -8.90 6.11
C VAL A 1 -39.95 -9.51 5.75
N MET A 2 -38.84 -8.74 5.74
CA MET A 2 -37.50 -9.29 5.40
C MET A 2 -36.92 -10.30 6.41
N ALA A 3 -37.41 -10.32 7.66
CA ALA A 3 -36.96 -11.27 8.69
C ALA A 3 -37.64 -12.65 8.60
N GLN A 4 -38.78 -12.76 7.92
CA GLN A 4 -39.53 -14.03 7.81
C GLN A 4 -39.14 -14.84 6.55
N LEU A 5 -38.51 -14.20 5.56
CA LEU A 5 -38.02 -14.84 4.33
C LEU A 5 -36.58 -15.42 4.46
N ALA A 6 -35.96 -15.28 5.64
CA ALA A 6 -34.60 -15.75 5.91
C ALA A 6 -34.54 -17.16 6.51
N LEU A 7 -35.69 -17.81 6.76
CA LEU A 7 -35.76 -19.16 7.32
C LEU A 7 -35.82 -20.29 6.26
N ASP A 8 -35.94 -19.96 4.97
CA ASP A 8 -36.13 -20.93 3.87
C ASP A 8 -34.89 -21.18 2.98
N ILE A 9 -33.71 -20.63 3.31
CA ILE A 9 -32.50 -20.78 2.48
C ILE A 9 -31.39 -21.43 3.30
N PRO A 10 -30.73 -22.50 2.78
CA PRO A 10 -29.92 -23.43 3.55
C PRO A 10 -28.78 -22.73 4.30
N TYR A 11 -28.83 -22.86 5.63
CA TYR A 11 -27.99 -22.24 6.66
C TYR A 11 -26.46 -22.35 6.49
N GLY A 12 -25.94 -23.11 5.52
CA GLY A 12 -24.51 -23.34 5.32
C GLY A 12 -23.79 -22.37 4.38
N ILE A 13 -24.42 -21.98 3.27
CA ILE A 13 -23.75 -21.19 2.22
C ILE A 13 -23.76 -19.69 2.58
N GLY A 14 -24.83 -19.21 3.19
CA GLY A 14 -24.96 -17.81 3.61
C GLY A 14 -23.96 -17.40 4.68
N VAL A 15 -23.64 -18.29 5.64
CA VAL A 15 -22.66 -18.01 6.70
C VAL A 15 -21.24 -17.91 6.14
N VAL A 16 -20.87 -18.81 5.22
CA VAL A 16 -19.53 -18.79 4.60
C VAL A 16 -19.36 -17.56 3.72
N ALA A 17 -20.35 -17.23 2.89
CA ALA A 17 -20.33 -16.02 2.06
C ALA A 17 -20.28 -14.74 2.91
N MET A 18 -21.02 -14.70 4.01
CA MET A 18 -21.01 -13.59 4.96
C MET A 18 -19.65 -13.40 5.62
N ILE A 19 -18.99 -14.47 6.09
CA ILE A 19 -17.64 -14.38 6.68
C ILE A 19 -16.62 -13.90 5.63
N LEU A 20 -16.69 -14.41 4.40
CA LEU A 20 -15.80 -14.01 3.30
C LEU A 20 -15.93 -12.52 2.97
N VAL A 21 -17.16 -12.02 2.88
CA VAL A 21 -17.43 -10.59 2.62
C VAL A 21 -17.05 -9.73 3.81
N LEU A 22 -17.22 -10.21 5.04
CA LEU A 22 -16.80 -9.47 6.24
C LEU A 22 -15.28 -9.32 6.28
N VAL A 23 -14.53 -10.40 6.08
CA VAL A 23 -13.06 -10.36 6.12
C VAL A 23 -12.50 -9.61 4.90
N GLY A 24 -12.96 -9.95 3.69
CA GLY A 24 -12.49 -9.33 2.46
C GLY A 24 -12.90 -7.87 2.33
N GLY A 25 -14.16 -7.57 2.63
CA GLY A 25 -14.70 -6.20 2.59
C GLY A 25 -14.11 -5.31 3.67
N HIS A 26 -13.88 -5.80 4.89
CA HIS A 26 -13.23 -5.02 5.95
C HIS A 26 -11.75 -4.81 5.67
N GLY A 27 -11.03 -5.84 5.20
CA GLY A 27 -9.63 -5.71 4.79
C GLY A 27 -9.45 -4.71 3.65
N PHE A 28 -10.31 -4.78 2.63
CA PHE A 28 -10.28 -3.82 1.52
C PHE A 28 -10.61 -2.40 1.97
N ASN A 29 -11.61 -2.22 2.85
CA ASN A 29 -11.93 -0.91 3.41
C ASN A 29 -10.76 -0.31 4.20
N ILE A 30 -10.08 -1.09 5.04
CA ILE A 30 -8.91 -0.62 5.78
C ILE A 30 -7.78 -0.25 4.83
N ALA A 31 -7.50 -1.08 3.81
CA ALA A 31 -6.45 -0.81 2.84
C ALA A 31 -6.68 0.52 2.11
N ILE A 32 -7.89 0.75 1.60
CA ILE A 32 -8.23 1.98 0.88
C ILE A 32 -8.20 3.21 1.81
N ASN A 33 -8.70 3.09 3.04
CA ASN A 33 -8.63 4.19 4.01
C ASN A 33 -7.18 4.54 4.40
N ALA A 34 -6.32 3.52 4.58
CA ALA A 34 -4.91 3.73 4.89
C ALA A 34 -4.15 4.34 3.70
N LEU A 35 -4.35 3.84 2.49
CA LEU A 35 -3.78 4.39 1.26
C LEU A 35 -4.23 5.85 1.04
N GLY A 36 -5.52 6.14 1.26
CA GLY A 36 -6.08 7.48 1.14
C GLY A 36 -5.47 8.45 2.15
N ALA A 37 -5.42 8.07 3.43
CA ALA A 37 -4.78 8.88 4.48
C ALA A 37 -3.30 9.12 4.18
N PHE A 38 -2.58 8.08 3.75
CA PHE A 38 -1.16 8.16 3.40
C PHE A 38 -0.91 9.16 2.27
N VAL A 39 -1.61 9.05 1.14
CA VAL A 39 -1.45 9.96 0.00
C VAL A 39 -1.82 11.39 0.37
N HIS A 40 -2.85 11.59 1.20
CA HIS A 40 -3.25 12.93 1.63
C HIS A 40 -2.20 13.60 2.53
N THR A 41 -1.59 12.83 3.44
CA THR A 41 -0.44 13.31 4.23
C THR A 41 0.79 13.55 3.36
N LEU A 42 1.04 12.71 2.36
CA LEU A 42 2.20 12.80 1.48
C LEU A 42 2.16 14.08 0.63
N ARG A 43 0.96 14.55 0.23
CA ARG A 43 0.79 15.86 -0.42
C ARG A 43 1.30 17.00 0.46
N LEU A 44 0.93 17.01 1.74
CA LEU A 44 1.40 18.02 2.69
C LEU A 44 2.89 17.86 2.97
N GLN A 45 3.37 16.62 3.11
CA GLN A 45 4.77 16.33 3.33
C GLN A 45 5.62 16.87 2.16
N TYR A 46 5.23 16.61 0.92
CA TYR A 46 5.85 17.14 -0.31
C TYR A 46 5.84 18.67 -0.37
N ALA A 47 4.69 19.30 -0.13
CA ALA A 47 4.52 20.75 -0.29
C ALA A 47 5.09 21.57 0.87
N GLU A 48 5.06 21.05 2.10
CA GLU A 48 5.38 21.81 3.31
C GLU A 48 6.76 21.44 3.90
N PHE A 49 7.19 20.19 3.76
CA PHE A 49 8.43 19.70 4.39
C PHE A 49 9.63 19.71 3.42
N PHE A 50 9.48 19.24 2.19
CA PHE A 50 10.59 19.20 1.22
C PHE A 50 11.14 20.58 0.86
N PRO A 51 10.35 21.64 0.58
CA PRO A 51 10.93 22.95 0.28
C PRO A 51 11.59 23.63 1.50
N LYS A 52 11.23 23.25 2.74
CA LYS A 52 11.83 23.82 3.96
C LYS A 52 13.11 23.11 4.40
N PHE A 53 13.21 21.79 4.21
CA PHE A 53 14.32 20.98 4.73
C PHE A 53 15.16 20.29 3.66
N PHE A 54 14.67 20.21 2.43
CA PHE A 54 15.35 19.58 1.30
C PHE A 54 15.78 20.64 0.29
N ILE A 55 16.99 21.16 0.47
CA ILE A 55 17.59 22.11 -0.46
C ILE A 55 17.92 21.33 -1.74
N GLY A 56 17.13 21.53 -2.80
CA GLY A 56 17.35 20.90 -4.10
C GLY A 56 18.69 21.36 -4.69
N GLY A 57 19.76 20.60 -4.44
CA GLY A 57 21.10 21.03 -4.84
C GLY A 57 22.26 20.27 -4.21
N GLY A 58 22.11 18.97 -3.93
CA GLY A 58 23.24 18.11 -3.58
C GLY A 58 23.82 17.45 -4.83
N ARG A 59 25.16 17.41 -4.98
CA ARG A 59 25.76 16.48 -5.95
C ARG A 59 25.46 15.07 -5.45
N ALA A 60 24.84 14.25 -6.29
CA ALA A 60 24.77 12.81 -6.02
C ALA A 60 26.20 12.34 -5.78
N PHE A 61 26.45 11.78 -4.59
CA PHE A 61 27.74 11.23 -4.26
C PHE A 61 28.00 10.09 -5.23
N GLU A 62 28.88 10.32 -6.21
CA GLU A 62 29.36 9.27 -7.09
C GLU A 62 30.53 8.60 -6.36
N PRO A 63 30.33 7.42 -5.74
CA PRO A 63 31.41 6.74 -5.06
C PRO A 63 32.56 6.53 -6.05
N LEU A 64 33.78 6.67 -5.55
CA LEU A 64 35.02 6.38 -6.27
C LEU A 64 35.11 4.85 -6.49
N SER A 65 34.20 4.32 -7.29
CA SER A 65 34.12 2.91 -7.64
C SER A 65 35.03 2.68 -8.84
N LYS A 66 36.03 1.83 -8.69
CA LYS A 66 36.82 1.34 -9.81
C LYS A 66 35.86 0.62 -10.76
N LYS A 67 35.42 1.29 -11.83
CA LYS A 67 34.69 0.66 -12.93
C LYS A 67 35.64 -0.31 -13.62
N TYR A 68 35.65 -1.56 -13.17
CA TYR A 68 36.34 -2.66 -13.82
C TYR A 68 35.60 -3.05 -15.11
N LYS A 69 35.59 -2.16 -16.11
CA LYS A 69 34.88 -2.37 -17.38
C LYS A 69 35.52 -3.48 -18.22
N HIS A 70 36.74 -3.94 -17.89
CA HIS A 70 37.47 -4.95 -18.67
C HIS A 70 38.35 -5.89 -17.84
N ILE A 71 38.05 -6.14 -16.56
CA ILE A 71 38.81 -7.15 -15.79
C ILE A 71 37.94 -8.39 -15.62
N TYR A 72 38.10 -9.33 -16.55
CA TYR A 72 37.71 -10.71 -16.33
C TYR A 72 38.59 -11.25 -15.19
N ILE A 73 38.10 -11.21 -13.94
CA ILE A 73 38.66 -12.05 -12.88
C ILE A 73 38.17 -13.47 -13.19
N GLY A 74 39.03 -14.21 -13.88
CA GLY A 74 39.04 -15.66 -13.81
C GLY A 74 39.84 -16.07 -12.58
N LYS A 75 39.18 -16.69 -11.62
CA LYS A 75 39.80 -17.74 -10.81
C LYS A 75 38.75 -18.73 -10.36
#